data_AF-A0A0C3DCV3-F1
#
_entry.id   AF-A0A0C3DCV3-F1
#
_cell.length_a   1.000
_cell.length_b   1.000
_cell.length_c   1.000
_cell.angle_alpha   90.00
_cell.angle_beta   90.00
_cell.angle_gamma   90.00
#
_symmetry.space_group_name_H-M   'P 1'
#
loop_
_entity.id
_entity.type
_entity.pdbx_description
1 polymer ?
#
loop_
_entity_poly.entity_id
_entity_poly.type
_entity_poly.pdbx_seq_one_letter_code
_entity_poly.pdbx_strand_id
1 'polypeptide(L)' 'FLHVIVDIASPPTGGLSLFNLYVALSRSSGRTTIRLLRNFDPKLFQAAHSTELVAEDDQLRALDEETKN' A
#
# COMPACT_ATOMS: atom_id res chain seq x y z
N PHE A 1 -7.58 19.53 -3.17
CA PHE A 1 -6.87 18.23 -3.24
C PHE A 1 -7.30 17.52 -4.51
N LEU A 2 -6.36 16.92 -5.24
CA LEU A 2 -6.67 16.21 -6.50
C LEU A 2 -7.44 14.93 -6.18
N HIS A 3 -8.55 14.70 -6.89
CA HIS A 3 -9.33 13.48 -6.77
C HIS A 3 -8.71 12.39 -7.66
N VAL A 4 -8.30 11.27 -7.08
CA VAL A 4 -7.58 10.18 -7.75
C VAL A 4 -8.54 9.01 -8.02
N ILE A 5 -8.51 8.47 -9.23
CA ILE A 5 -9.20 7.23 -9.57
C ILE A 5 -8.14 6.12 -9.71
N VAL A 6 -8.30 5.04 -8.95
CA VAL A 6 -7.36 3.93 -8.89
C VAL A 6 -8.01 2.66 -9.45
N ASP A 7 -7.31 1.98 -10.35
CA ASP A 7 -7.71 0.68 -10.87
C ASP A 7 -6.78 -0.41 -10.32
N ILE A 8 -7.36 -1.32 -9.52
CA ILE A 8 -6.66 -2.44 -8.87
C ILE A 8 -7.36 -3.77 -9.17
N ALA A 9 -8.06 -3.84 -10.32
CA ALA A 9 -8.49 -5.13 -10.83
C ALA A 9 -7.29 -5.99 -11.21
N SER A 10 -7.38 -7.31 -11.01
CA SER A 10 -6.32 -8.24 -11.41
C SER A 10 -6.01 -8.09 -12.89
N PRO A 11 -4.75 -7.78 -13.26
CA PRO A 11 -4.39 -7.58 -14.66
C PRO A 11 -4.42 -8.91 -15.42
N PRO A 12 -4.59 -8.89 -16.76
CA PRO A 12 -4.58 -10.11 -17.59
C PRO A 12 -3.25 -10.88 -17.52
N THR A 13 -2.15 -10.16 -17.28
CA THR A 13 -0.80 -10.71 -17.10
C THR A 13 -0.10 -9.98 -15.96
N GLY A 14 0.78 -10.68 -15.24
CA GLY A 14 1.37 -10.19 -14.00
C GLY A 14 0.39 -10.26 -12.83
N GLY A 15 0.91 -10.05 -11.61
CA GLY A 15 0.11 -10.01 -10.38
C GLY A 15 0.19 -8.63 -9.73
N LEU A 16 -0.81 -8.30 -8.92
CA LEU A 16 -0.72 -7.16 -8.02
C LEU A 16 -0.09 -7.61 -6.70
N SER A 17 0.93 -6.88 -6.25
CA SER A 17 1.53 -7.05 -4.93
C SER A 17 1.03 -5.98 -3.96
N LEU A 18 1.17 -6.21 -2.64
CA LEU A 18 0.90 -5.20 -1.61
C LEU A 18 1.64 -3.88 -1.86
N PHE A 19 2.86 -3.96 -2.41
CA PHE A 19 3.64 -2.78 -2.79
C PHE A 19 2.95 -1.95 -3.88
N ASN A 20 2.42 -2.60 -4.92
CA ASN A 20 1.70 -1.89 -5.98
C ASN A 20 0.44 -1.19 -5.43
N LEU A 21 -0.28 -1.86 -4.52
CA LEU A 21 -1.46 -1.30 -3.86
C LEU A 21 -1.09 -0.09 -3.01
N TYR A 22 -0.04 -0.20 -2.18
CA TYR A 22 0.45 0.89 -1.34
C TYR A 22 0.80 2.13 -2.18
N VAL A 23 1.59 1.95 -3.25
CA VAL A 23 1.97 3.05 -4.14
C VAL A 23 0.74 3.69 -4.78
N ALA A 24 -0.23 2.90 -5.26
CA ALA A 24 -1.42 3.44 -5.90
C ALA A 24 -2.33 4.21 -4.91
N LEU A 25 -2.54 3.68 -3.70
CA LEU A 25 -3.43 4.28 -2.70
C LEU A 25 -2.82 5.52 -2.04
N SER A 26 -1.49 5.53 -1.81
CA SER A 26 -0.75 6.66 -1.21
C SER A 26 -0.74 7.93 -2.07
N ARG A 27 -1.18 7.86 -3.34
CA ARG A 27 -1.35 9.05 -4.20
C ARG A 27 -2.51 9.94 -3.79
N SER A 28 -3.43 9.44 -2.97
CA SER A 28 -4.56 10.21 -2.46
C SER A 28 -4.27 10.76 -1.07
N SER A 29 -4.90 11.89 -0.72
CA SER A 29 -4.79 12.49 0.63
C SER A 29 -5.77 11.87 1.63
N GLY A 30 -6.48 10.81 1.25
CA GLY A 30 -7.49 10.15 2.08
C GLY A 30 -8.74 9.75 1.32
N ARG A 31 -9.66 9.10 2.03
CA ARG A 31 -10.86 8.46 1.47
C ARG A 31 -11.76 9.38 0.64
N THR A 32 -11.87 10.65 1.00
CA THR A 32 -12.69 11.63 0.26
C THR A 32 -12.08 12.06 -1.07
N THR A 33 -10.81 11.75 -1.29
CA THR A 33 -10.03 12.15 -2.48
C THR A 33 -9.66 10.97 -3.37
N ILE A 34 -10.21 9.77 -3.11
CA ILE A 34 -9.92 8.55 -3.86
C ILE A 34 -11.20 7.80 -4.23
N ARG A 35 -11.20 7.22 -5.42
CA ARG A 35 -12.24 6.30 -5.87
C ARG A 35 -11.62 5.10 -6.55
N LEU A 36 -12.12 3.90 -6.24
CA LEU A 36 -11.78 2.70 -7.00
C LEU A 36 -12.58 2.66 -8.30
N LEU A 37 -11.92 2.38 -9.42
CA LEU A 37 -12.55 2.35 -10.74
C LEU A 37 -13.59 1.23 -10.85
N ARG A 38 -13.31 0.08 -10.24
CA ARG A 38 -14.13 -1.15 -10.28
C ARG A 38 -13.85 -2.02 -9.05
N ASN A 39 -14.62 -3.09 -8.91
CA ASN A 39 -14.39 -4.11 -7.88
C ASN A 39 -13.00 -4.75 -8.03
N PHE A 40 -12.46 -5.20 -6.90
CA PHE A 40 -11.15 -5.84 -6.79
C PHE A 40 -11.28 -7.13 -5.98
N ASP A 41 -10.27 -8.00 -6.04
CA ASP A 41 -10.22 -9.21 -5.22
C ASP A 41 -9.79 -8.86 -3.78
N PRO A 42 -10.64 -9.07 -2.75
CA PRO A 42 -10.29 -8.79 -1.36
C PRO A 42 -9.07 -9.55 -0.84
N LYS A 43 -8.71 -10.68 -1.47
CA LYS A 43 -7.51 -11.45 -1.11
C LYS A 43 -6.22 -10.68 -1.33
N LEU A 44 -6.22 -9.66 -2.20
CA LEU A 44 -5.08 -8.78 -2.43
C LEU A 44 -4.60 -8.11 -1.15
N PHE A 45 -5.51 -7.78 -0.23
CA PHE A 45 -5.21 -7.16 1.07
C PHE A 45 -4.99 -8.18 2.19
N GLN A 46 -5.14 -9.48 1.90
CA GLN A 46 -4.89 -10.58 2.85
C GLN A 46 -3.54 -11.27 2.59
N ALA A 47 -2.79 -10.81 1.61
CA ALA A 47 -1.45 -11.29 1.34
C ALA A 47 -0.53 -11.05 2.54
N ALA A 48 0.41 -11.97 2.79
CA ALA A 48 1.41 -11.79 3.81
C ALA A 48 2.35 -10.62 3.44
N HIS A 49 2.74 -9.82 4.43
CA HIS A 49 3.81 -8.84 4.27
C HIS A 49 5.14 -9.58 4.07
N SER A 50 6.07 -8.97 3.32
CA SER A 50 7.44 -9.48 3.21
C SER A 50 8.10 -9.41 4.58
N THR A 51 8.67 -10.54 5.01
CA THR A 51 9.38 -10.66 6.28
C THR A 51 10.58 -9.73 6.38
N GLU A 52 11.25 -9.49 5.25
CA GLU A 52 12.38 -8.58 5.13
C GLU A 52 11.95 -7.14 5.38
N LEU A 53 10.82 -6.71 4.79
CA LEU A 53 10.29 -5.36 5.00
C LEU A 53 9.80 -5.14 6.43
N VAL A 54 9.19 -6.15 7.05
CA VAL A 54 8.76 -6.06 8.47
C VAL A 54 9.97 -5.93 9.40
N ALA A 55 11.01 -6.72 9.16
CA ALA A 55 12.24 -6.63 9.96
C ALA A 55 12.92 -5.26 9.82
N GLU A 56 12.97 -4.71 8.60
CA GLU A 56 13.50 -3.37 8.34
C GLU A 56 12.66 -2.28 9.05
N ASP A 57 11.33 -2.35 8.98
CA ASP A 57 10.45 -1.41 9.68
C ASP A 57 10.69 -1.41 11.20
N ASP A 58 10.91 -2.57 11.81
CA ASP A 58 11.22 -2.68 13.23
C ASP A 58 12.60 -2.13 13.57
N GLN A 59 13.60 -2.33 12.70
CA GLN A 59 14.93 -1.72 12.85
C GLN A 59 14.87 -0.19 12.76
N LEU A 60 14.14 0.34 11.77
CA LEU A 60 13.95 1.77 11.60
C LEU A 60 13.21 2.39 12.79
N ARG A 61 12.21 1.70 13.34
CA ARG A 61 11.51 2.15 14.55
C ARG A 61 12.45 2.24 15.75
N ALA A 62 13.34 1.26 15.94
CA ALA A 62 14.30 1.29 17.04
C ALA A 62 15.28 2.49 16.91
N LEU A 63 15.75 2.78 15.69
CA LEU A 63 16.61 3.92 15.41
C LEU A 63 15.89 5.27 15.59
N ASP A 64 14.61 5.36 15.23
CA ASP A 64 13.79 6.56 15.45
C ASP A 64 13.66 6.85 16.96
N GLU A 65 13.44 5.84 17.79
CA GLU A 65 13.40 6.01 19.25
C GLU A 65 14.76 6.43 19.85
N GLU A 66 15.87 5.89 19.34
CA GLU A 66 17.21 6.28 19.80
C GLU A 66 17.55 7.74 19.44
N THR A 67 17.00 8.26 18.35
CA THR A 67 17.32 9.60 17.84
C THR A 67 16.35 10.70 18.30
N LYS A 68 15.28 10.35 19.01
CA LYS A 68 14.37 11.28 19.72
C LYS A 68 15.01 11.80 21.01
N ASN A 69 15.94 12.74 20.88
CA ASN A 69 16.39 13.60 22.00
C ASN A 69 15.33 14.63 22.38
#